data_AF-A0A8T0HP52-F1
#
_entry.id   AF-A0A8T0HP52-F1
#
_cell.length_a   1.000
_cell.length_b   1.000
_cell.length_c   1.000
_cell.angle_alpha   90.00
_cell.angle_beta   90.00
_cell.angle_gamma   90.00
#
_symmetry.space_group_name_H-M   'P 1'
#
loop_
_entity.id
_entity.type
_entity.pdbx_description
1 polymer ?
#
loop_
_entity_poly.entity_id
_entity_poly.type
_entity_poly.pdbx_seq_one_letter_code
_entity_poly.pdbx_strand_id
1 'polypeptide(L)'
;MGRGDKKRRSDALSKEDHGAVFSRWEIETTVSPNKQDVKQRRILAKEHGTHATHYLQVSQLEFHAHFREANEQSEVGLRAFELLKPLYVRQLKERNACVCRFHYKMTELRTGWNNMRTATRGIHGHHCECDC
;
A
#
# COMPACT_ATOMS: atom_id res chain seq x y z
N MET A 1 -25.78 -46.64 -11.78
CA MET A 1 -24.67 -45.68 -11.93
C MET A 1 -24.93 -44.53 -10.97
N GLY A 2 -24.23 -44.49 -9.84
CA GLY A 2 -24.45 -43.51 -8.77
C GLY A 2 -24.08 -42.09 -9.23
N ARG A 3 -25.01 -41.14 -9.10
CA ARG A 3 -24.70 -39.72 -9.21
C ARG A 3 -23.86 -39.38 -7.99
N GLY A 4 -22.55 -39.27 -8.16
CA GLY A 4 -21.66 -38.81 -7.10
C GLY A 4 -22.14 -37.44 -6.62
N ASP A 5 -22.54 -37.37 -5.36
CA ASP A 5 -22.83 -36.13 -4.66
C ASP A 5 -21.59 -35.23 -4.80
N LYS A 6 -21.69 -34.22 -5.68
CA LYS A 6 -20.72 -33.13 -5.71
C LYS A 6 -20.89 -32.38 -4.39
N LYS A 7 -20.06 -32.74 -3.42
CA LYS A 7 -19.85 -32.02 -2.16
C LYS A 7 -19.76 -30.54 -2.52
N ARG A 8 -20.79 -29.75 -2.15
CA ARG A 8 -20.74 -28.29 -2.32
C ARG A 8 -19.45 -27.85 -1.64
N ARG A 9 -18.48 -27.31 -2.39
CA ARG A 9 -17.28 -26.70 -1.81
C ARG A 9 -17.80 -25.72 -0.76
N SER A 10 -17.52 -25.97 0.50
CA SER A 10 -17.83 -25.01 1.54
C SER A 10 -16.95 -23.81 1.23
N ASP A 11 -17.52 -22.79 0.60
CA ASP A 11 -16.87 -21.50 0.29
C ASP A 11 -16.42 -20.73 1.55
N ALA A 12 -16.57 -21.34 2.74
CA ALA A 12 -16.03 -20.84 3.98
C ALA A 12 -14.54 -21.17 4.06
N LEU A 13 -13.71 -20.17 3.74
CA LEU A 13 -12.30 -20.16 4.10
C LEU A 13 -12.13 -20.53 5.57
N SER A 14 -11.13 -21.33 5.90
CA SER A 14 -10.86 -21.67 7.29
C SER A 14 -10.48 -20.39 8.07
N LYS A 15 -10.73 -20.37 9.38
CA LYS A 15 -10.29 -19.24 10.22
C LYS A 15 -8.77 -19.04 10.17
N GLU A 16 -8.04 -20.13 9.96
CA GLU A 16 -6.59 -20.15 9.81
C GLU A 16 -6.18 -19.46 8.51
N ASP A 17 -6.82 -19.80 7.39
CA ASP A 17 -6.58 -19.14 6.10
C ASP A 17 -6.91 -17.64 6.17
N HIS A 18 -8.00 -17.29 6.85
CA HIS A 18 -8.36 -15.89 7.08
C HIS A 18 -7.26 -15.12 7.83
N GLY A 19 -6.72 -15.71 8.90
CA GLY A 19 -5.62 -15.11 9.67
C GLY A 19 -4.32 -15.02 8.86
N ALA A 20 -4.00 -16.06 8.10
CA ALA A 20 -2.80 -16.13 7.27
C ALA A 20 -2.83 -15.06 6.16
N VAL A 21 -3.97 -14.92 5.46
CA VAL A 21 -4.15 -13.89 4.43
C VAL A 21 -4.00 -12.50 5.04
N PHE A 22 -4.66 -12.23 6.17
CA PHE A 22 -4.60 -10.90 6.80
C PHE A 22 -3.18 -10.54 7.25
N SER A 23 -2.48 -11.48 7.90
CA SER A 23 -1.09 -11.29 8.33
C SER A 23 -0.16 -11.04 7.13
N ARG A 24 -0.40 -11.73 6.01
CA ARG A 24 0.37 -11.52 4.79
C ARG A 24 0.16 -10.13 4.19
N TRP A 25 -1.07 -9.61 4.22
CA TRP A 25 -1.35 -8.22 3.79
C TRP A 25 -0.59 -7.20 4.62
N GLU A 26 -0.40 -7.43 5.92
CA GLU A 26 0.35 -6.52 6.79
C GLU A 26 1.85 -6.53 6.47
N ILE A 27 2.43 -7.71 6.24
CA ILE A 27 3.86 -7.87 5.94
C ILE A 27 4.23 -7.29 4.56
N GLU A 28 3.41 -7.55 3.54
CA GLU A 28 3.75 -7.23 2.16
C GLU A 28 3.33 -5.82 1.72
N THR A 29 2.66 -5.08 2.60
CA THR A 29 2.26 -3.70 2.31
C THR A 29 3.08 -2.70 3.10
N THR A 30 3.39 -1.57 2.47
CA THR A 30 4.16 -0.50 3.10
C THR A 30 3.24 0.64 3.51
N VAL A 31 3.35 1.11 4.75
CA VAL A 31 2.60 2.28 5.22
C VAL A 31 2.98 3.52 4.41
N SER A 32 2.01 4.34 4.03
CA SER A 32 2.28 5.61 3.36
C SER A 32 3.17 6.49 4.25
N PRO A 33 4.25 7.09 3.72
CA PRO A 33 5.05 8.05 4.47
C PRO A 33 4.29 9.37 4.71
N ASN A 34 3.22 9.64 3.96
CA ASN A 34 2.44 10.85 4.09
C ASN A 34 1.37 10.66 5.17
N LYS A 35 1.49 11.44 6.26
CA LYS A 35 0.56 11.43 7.39
C LYS A 35 -0.88 11.85 7.02
N GLN A 36 -1.08 12.47 5.87
CA GLN A 36 -2.41 12.83 5.36
C GLN A 36 -3.09 11.66 4.63
N ASP A 37 -2.35 10.62 4.23
CA ASP A 37 -2.90 9.46 3.54
C ASP A 37 -3.56 8.51 4.54
N VAL A 38 -4.68 8.95 5.09
CA VAL A 38 -5.45 8.21 6.10
C VAL A 38 -6.79 7.80 5.51
N LYS A 39 -7.15 6.53 5.69
CA LYS A 39 -8.48 6.01 5.40
C LYS A 39 -9.32 6.06 6.67
N GLN A 40 -10.46 6.73 6.58
CA GLN A 40 -11.48 6.70 7.62
C GLN A 40 -12.42 5.52 7.39
N ARG A 41 -12.66 4.76 8.45
CA ARG A 41 -13.65 3.68 8.49
C ARG A 41 -14.66 4.00 9.59
N ARG A 42 -15.94 3.98 9.26
CA ARG A 42 -17.00 4.10 10.26
C ARG A 42 -17.01 2.86 11.15
N ILE A 43 -16.85 3.04 12.45
CA ILE A 43 -16.87 1.97 13.47
C ILE A 43 -18.27 1.89 14.09
N LEU A 44 -18.86 3.03 14.43
CA LEU A 44 -20.19 3.13 15.03
C LEU A 44 -21.02 4.22 14.36
N ALA A 45 -22.26 4.41 14.80
CA ALA A 45 -23.05 5.57 14.40
C ALA A 45 -22.36 6.85 14.91
N LYS A 46 -21.69 7.56 14.00
CA LYS A 46 -20.94 8.82 14.19
C LYS A 46 -19.46 8.67 14.62
N GLU A 47 -18.97 7.46 14.87
CA GLU A 47 -17.56 7.24 15.19
C GLU A 47 -16.78 6.70 13.99
N HIS A 48 -15.64 7.33 13.70
CA HIS A 48 -14.75 6.96 12.61
C HIS A 48 -13.37 6.61 13.16
N GLY A 49 -12.92 5.38 12.88
CA GLY A 49 -11.53 5.00 13.06
C GLY A 49 -10.68 5.49 11.91
N THR A 50 -9.47 5.94 12.21
CA THR A 50 -8.46 6.34 11.23
C THR A 50 -7.41 5.26 11.10
N HIS A 51 -7.13 4.83 9.88
CA HIS A 51 -6.03 3.93 9.55
C HIS A 51 -5.13 4.58 8.51
N ALA A 52 -3.81 4.50 8.70
CA ALA A 52 -2.87 4.90 7.67
C ALA A 52 -3.12 4.08 6.40
N THR A 53 -2.92 4.68 5.22
CA THR A 53 -3.02 3.97 3.95
C THR A 53 -1.80 3.10 3.77
N HIS A 54 -2.01 1.85 3.36
CA HIS A 54 -0.94 0.93 3.01
C HIS A 54 -0.86 0.78 1.50
N TYR A 55 0.35 0.66 0.96
CA TYR A 55 0.59 0.45 -0.46
C TYR A 55 1.06 -0.97 -0.72
N LEU A 56 0.40 -1.63 -1.67
CA LEU A 56 0.90 -2.86 -2.26
C LEU A 56 1.80 -2.50 -3.45
N GLN A 57 3.07 -2.92 -3.39
CA GLN A 57 4.08 -2.62 -4.41
C GLN A 57 4.02 -3.58 -5.62
N VAL A 58 3.53 -4.79 -5.40
CA VAL A 58 3.37 -5.84 -6.42
C VAL A 58 1.94 -5.88 -6.98
N SER A 59 1.72 -6.59 -8.09
CA SER A 59 0.37 -6.86 -8.56
C SER A 59 -0.37 -7.82 -7.62
N GLN A 60 -1.71 -7.80 -7.65
CA GLN A 60 -2.52 -8.73 -6.84
C GLN A 60 -2.28 -10.20 -7.21
N LEU A 61 -1.97 -10.46 -8.49
CA LEU A 61 -1.65 -11.81 -8.97
C LEU A 61 -0.30 -12.29 -8.44
N GLU A 62 0.75 -11.46 -8.53
CA GLU A 62 2.06 -11.78 -7.96
C GLU A 62 1.96 -11.97 -6.45
N PHE A 63 1.19 -11.12 -5.77
CA PHE A 63 0.99 -11.23 -4.35
C PHE A 63 0.30 -12.54 -3.95
N HIS A 64 -0.72 -12.95 -4.70
CA HIS A 64 -1.39 -14.24 -4.50
C HIS A 64 -0.45 -15.42 -4.78
N ALA A 65 0.41 -15.32 -5.79
CA ALA A 65 1.43 -16.35 -6.06
C ALA A 65 2.41 -16.50 -4.89
N HIS A 66 2.94 -15.40 -4.35
CA HIS A 66 3.80 -15.41 -3.17
C HIS A 66 3.09 -15.96 -1.92
N PHE A 67 1.79 -15.65 -1.75
CA PHE A 67 1.00 -16.21 -0.67
C PHE A 67 0.87 -17.73 -0.78
N ARG A 68 0.62 -18.26 -1.99
CA ARG A 68 0.52 -19.70 -2.23
C ARG A 68 1.85 -20.42 -2.07
N GLU A 69 2.94 -19.81 -2.49
CA GLU A 69 4.30 -20.33 -2.28
C GLU A 69 4.63 -20.42 -0.79
N ALA A 70 4.26 -19.39 -0.01
CA ALA A 70 4.47 -19.40 1.44
C ALA A 70 3.49 -20.29 2.22
N ASN A 71 2.33 -20.64 1.64
CA ASN A 71 1.27 -21.40 2.28
C ASN A 71 0.79 -22.51 1.33
N GLU A 72 1.66 -23.46 1.03
CA GLU A 72 1.42 -24.54 0.07
C GLU A 72 0.17 -25.38 0.41
N GLN A 73 -0.23 -25.41 1.69
CA GLN A 73 -1.40 -26.13 2.20
C GLN A 73 -2.72 -25.36 2.01
N SER A 74 -2.67 -24.06 1.73
CA SER A 74 -3.86 -23.24 1.60
C SER A 74 -4.39 -23.28 0.16
N GLU A 75 -5.66 -23.67 0.00
CA GLU A 75 -6.36 -23.70 -1.30
C GLU A 75 -7.08 -22.38 -1.63
N VAL A 76 -6.69 -21.27 -0.99
CA VAL A 76 -7.35 -19.96 -1.20
C VAL A 76 -7.19 -19.52 -2.66
N GLY A 77 -8.32 -19.42 -3.37
CA GLY A 77 -8.36 -18.90 -4.74
C GLY A 77 -8.14 -17.38 -4.80
N LEU A 78 -7.65 -16.89 -5.94
CA LEU A 78 -7.35 -15.46 -6.15
C LEU A 78 -8.52 -14.54 -5.77
N ARG A 79 -9.74 -14.86 -6.23
CA ARG A 79 -10.94 -14.05 -5.94
C ARG A 79 -11.25 -13.99 -4.44
N ALA A 80 -11.08 -15.09 -3.72
CA ALA A 80 -11.29 -15.14 -2.28
C ALA A 80 -10.22 -14.31 -1.55
N PHE A 81 -8.96 -14.43 -1.99
CA PHE A 81 -7.84 -13.65 -1.49
C PHE A 81 -8.06 -12.14 -1.67
N GLU A 82 -8.52 -11.70 -2.85
CA GLU A 82 -8.84 -10.30 -3.14
C GLU A 82 -10.01 -9.78 -2.30
N LEU A 83 -11.04 -10.60 -2.04
CA LEU A 83 -12.16 -10.22 -1.16
C LEU A 83 -11.73 -10.01 0.29
N LEU A 84 -10.64 -10.65 0.73
CA LEU A 84 -10.07 -10.49 2.07
C LEU A 84 -9.11 -9.30 2.18
N LYS A 85 -8.96 -8.51 1.12
CA LYS A 85 -8.12 -7.33 1.12
C LYS A 85 -8.59 -6.30 2.17
N PRO A 86 -7.72 -5.85 3.08
CA PRO A 86 -8.07 -4.79 4.03
C PRO A 86 -8.40 -3.46 3.32
N LEU A 87 -9.40 -2.74 3.82
CA LEU A 87 -9.92 -1.50 3.22
C LEU A 87 -8.88 -0.37 3.11
N TYR A 88 -7.87 -0.37 3.98
CA TYR A 88 -6.82 0.64 4.01
C TYR A 88 -5.67 0.35 3.03
N VAL A 89 -5.67 -0.80 2.35
CA VAL A 89 -4.66 -1.16 1.36
C VAL A 89 -5.05 -0.64 -0.02
N ARG A 90 -4.14 0.10 -0.66
CA ARG A 90 -4.24 0.54 -2.04
C ARG A 90 -3.16 -0.10 -2.88
N GLN A 91 -3.50 -0.47 -4.12
CA GLN A 91 -2.48 -0.85 -5.09
C GLN A 91 -1.83 0.42 -5.61
N LEU A 92 -0.51 0.45 -5.65
CA LEU A 92 0.21 1.58 -6.21
C LEU A 92 0.01 1.57 -7.73
N LYS A 93 -0.78 2.52 -8.26
CA LYS A 93 -1.11 2.59 -9.69
C LYS A 93 -0.02 3.24 -10.55
N GLU A 94 1.04 3.77 -9.94
CA GLU A 94 2.06 4.52 -10.65
C GLU A 94 3.27 3.65 -10.99
N ARG A 95 3.47 3.39 -12.28
CA ARG A 95 4.64 2.73 -12.89
C ARG A 95 6.00 3.40 -12.58
N ASN A 96 6.06 4.43 -11.73
CA ASN A 96 7.27 5.20 -11.42
C ASN A 96 7.42 5.63 -9.94
N ALA A 97 6.52 5.24 -9.04
CA ALA A 97 6.57 5.67 -7.65
C ALA A 97 7.22 4.61 -6.74
N CYS A 98 8.46 4.22 -7.01
CA CYS A 98 9.28 3.85 -5.86
C CYS A 98 9.31 5.10 -4.98
N VAL A 99 8.75 5.02 -3.78
CA VAL A 99 8.69 6.14 -2.82
C VAL A 99 10.08 6.74 -2.62
N CYS A 100 11.12 5.89 -2.67
CA CYS A 100 12.52 6.31 -2.64
C CYS A 100 12.94 7.11 -3.89
N ARG A 101 12.47 6.73 -5.09
CA ARG A 101 12.78 7.47 -6.34
C ARG A 101 12.03 8.80 -6.41
N PHE A 102 10.80 8.88 -5.91
CA PHE A 102 10.09 10.14 -5.76
C PHE A 102 10.79 11.05 -4.75
N HIS A 103 11.12 10.55 -3.55
CA HIS A 103 11.88 11.31 -2.54
C HIS A 103 13.25 11.75 -3.06
N TYR A 104 13.97 10.87 -3.76
CA TYR A 104 15.24 11.22 -4.38
C TYR A 104 15.08 12.34 -5.40
N LYS A 105 14.14 12.21 -6.35
CA LYS A 105 13.85 13.27 -7.34
C LYS A 105 13.43 14.58 -6.69
N MET A 106 12.60 14.53 -5.65
CA MET A 106 12.15 15.73 -4.95
C MET A 106 13.30 16.40 -4.17
N THR A 107 14.19 15.59 -3.59
CA THR A 107 15.39 16.07 -2.90
C THR A 107 16.38 16.69 -3.88
N GLU A 108 16.57 16.07 -5.05
CA GLU A 108 17.41 16.58 -6.13
C GLU A 108 16.87 17.91 -6.66
N LEU A 109 15.56 18.01 -6.92
CA LEU A 109 14.90 19.25 -7.34
C LEU A 109 15.02 20.36 -6.28
N ARG A 110 14.80 20.04 -5.01
CA ARG A 110 14.97 20.99 -3.89
C ARG A 110 16.42 21.45 -3.77
N THR A 111 17.38 20.56 -3.94
CA THR A 111 18.81 20.87 -3.89
C THR A 111 19.22 21.75 -5.07
N GLY A 112 18.77 21.43 -6.29
CA GLY A 112 18.97 22.26 -7.48
C GLY A 112 18.36 23.66 -7.32
N TRP A 113 17.14 23.75 -6.78
CA TRP A 113 16.49 25.02 -6.47
C TRP A 113 17.28 25.87 -5.45
N ASN A 114 17.70 25.26 -4.35
CA ASN A 114 18.51 25.92 -3.33
C ASN A 114 19.84 26.41 -3.92
N ASN A 115 20.51 25.58 -4.74
CA ASN A 115 21.75 25.94 -5.41
C ASN A 115 21.57 27.11 -6.37
N MET A 116 20.48 27.13 -7.16
CA MET A 116 20.14 28.26 -8.03
C MET A 116 19.90 29.53 -7.21
N ARG A 117 19.20 29.44 -6.07
CA ARG A 117 18.94 30.57 -5.16
C ARG A 117 20.23 31.10 -4.53
N THR A 118 21.17 30.22 -4.17
CA THR A 118 22.47 30.63 -3.62
C THR A 118 23.44 31.12 -4.70
N ALA A 119 23.37 30.60 -5.92
CA ALA A 119 24.17 31.04 -7.07
C ALA A 119 23.71 32.39 -7.62
N THR A 120 22.42 32.72 -7.48
CA THR A 120 21.85 34.04 -7.80
C THR A 120 22.06 35.10 -6.71
N ARG A 121 22.91 34.85 -5.71
CA ARG A 121 23.41 35.87 -4.75
C ARG A 121 24.12 37.06 -5.43
N GLY A 122 24.31 37.05 -6.74
CA GLY A 122 24.77 38.19 -7.54
C GLY A 122 23.67 39.02 -8.24
N ILE A 123 22.39 38.64 -8.20
CA ILE A 123 21.31 39.36 -8.93
C ILE A 123 20.39 40.14 -7.98
N HIS A 124 20.21 39.69 -6.74
CA HIS A 124 19.46 40.45 -5.74
C HIS A 124 20.43 41.18 -4.81
N GLY A 125 20.60 42.49 -5.04
CA GLY A 125 21.40 43.34 -4.16
C GLY A 125 20.86 43.31 -2.72
N HIS A 126 21.77 43.06 -1.77
CA HIS A 126 21.77 43.30 -0.31
C HIS A 126 20.45 43.40 0.52
N HIS A 127 19.28 42.99 0.04
CA HIS A 127 18.00 43.23 0.69
C HIS A 127 16.99 42.07 0.52
N CYS A 128 17.43 40.82 0.68
CA CYS A 128 16.50 39.78 1.15
C CYS A 128 17.06 39.13 2.39
N GLU A 129 16.67 39.67 3.54
CA GLU A 129 16.55 38.90 4.77
C GLU A 129 15.33 38.02 4.60
N CYS A 130 15.56 36.78 4.17
CA CYS A 130 14.52 35.78 4.17
C CYS A 130 14.96 34.65 5.13
N ASP A 131 14.47 34.73 6.37
CA ASP A 131 14.61 33.69 7.41
C ASP A 131 13.83 32.44 6.98
N CYS A 132 14.56 31.36 6.67
CA CYS A 132 14.02 30.03 6.43
C CYS A 132 14.95 28.96 6.98
#